data_AF-W1DMP9-F1
#
_entry.id   AF-W1DMP9-F1
#
_cell.length_a   1.000
_cell.length_b   1.000
_cell.length_c   1.000
_cell.angle_alpha   90.00
_cell.angle_beta   90.00
_cell.angle_gamma   90.00
#
_symmetry.space_group_name_H-M   'P 1'
#
loop_
_entity.id
_entity.type
_entity.pdbx_description
1 polymer ?
#
loop_
_entity_poly.entity_id
_entity_poly.type
_entity_poly.pdbx_seq_one_letter_code
_entity_poly.pdbx_strand_id
1 'polypeptide(L)' 'MKQITGVYTAPAQHWVGDGFPVRSMFSYQTHGQQLSPFLLLDYAGPYTFPAGSEKTRRR' A
#
# COMPACT_ATOMS: atom_id res chain seq x y z
N MET A 1 -7.29 25.00 -14.41
CA MET A 1 -7.47 24.14 -13.21
C MET A 1 -7.95 22.77 -13.66
N LYS A 2 -7.49 21.68 -13.05
CA LYS A 2 -8.01 20.34 -13.35
C LYS A 2 -9.19 20.02 -12.44
N GLN A 3 -10.16 19.24 -12.94
CA GLN A 3 -11.33 18.81 -12.19
C GLN A 3 -11.09 17.48 -11.49
N ILE A 4 -11.66 17.30 -10.30
CA ILE A 4 -11.65 16.04 -9.56
C ILE A 4 -12.76 15.15 -10.12
N THR A 5 -12.39 13.97 -10.64
CA THR A 5 -13.34 13.03 -11.25
C THR A 5 -13.94 12.03 -10.25
N GLY A 6 -13.31 11.85 -9.09
CA GLY A 6 -13.79 10.97 -8.03
C GLY A 6 -12.92 11.06 -6.77
N VAL A 7 -13.50 10.66 -5.64
CA VAL A 7 -12.81 10.54 -4.34
C VAL A 7 -13.12 9.15 -3.78
N TYR A 8 -12.08 8.39 -3.48
CA TYR A 8 -12.19 7.01 -3.02
C TYR A 8 -11.65 6.89 -1.60
N THR A 9 -12.35 6.16 -0.73
CA THR A 9 -11.90 5.90 0.64
C THR A 9 -10.82 4.82 0.67
N ALA A 10 -9.81 5.01 1.50
CA ALA A 10 -8.76 4.01 1.70
C ALA A 10 -9.36 2.67 2.19
N PRO A 11 -9.10 1.55 1.50
CA PRO A 11 -9.56 0.23 1.93
C PRO A 11 -9.04 -0.18 3.31
N ALA A 12 -9.54 -1.31 3.79
CA ALA A 12 -9.02 -1.94 4.99
C ALA A 12 -7.53 -2.29 4.83
N GLN A 13 -6.80 -2.25 5.94
CA GLN A 13 -5.40 -2.64 5.97
C GLN A 13 -5.25 -4.14 5.75
N HIS A 14 -4.21 -4.54 5.01
CA HIS A 14 -3.79 -5.93 4.84
C HIS A 14 -2.26 -6.02 4.92
N TRP A 15 -1.73 -7.23 4.96
CA TRP A 15 -0.30 -7.48 5.09
C TRP A 15 0.32 -7.87 3.75
N VAL A 16 1.47 -7.27 3.43
CA VAL A 16 2.39 -7.76 2.40
C VAL A 16 3.59 -8.38 3.11
N GLY A 17 3.71 -9.71 3.05
CA GLY A 17 4.66 -10.44 3.88
C GLY A 17 4.35 -10.28 5.38
N ASP A 18 5.40 -10.15 6.20
CA ASP A 18 5.34 -9.97 7.65
C ASP A 18 5.80 -8.57 8.12
N GLY A 19 6.23 -7.71 7.19
CA GLY A 19 6.85 -6.41 7.48
C GLY A 19 6.06 -5.18 7.02
N PHE A 20 4.95 -5.35 6.29
CA PHE A 20 4.25 -4.22 5.65
C PHE A 20 2.72 -4.30 5.84
N PRO A 21 2.20 -3.67 6.90
CA PRO A 21 0.77 -3.40 7.03
C PRO A 21 0.37 -2.22 6.14
N VAL A 22 -0.26 -2.52 5.01
CA VAL A 22 -0.54 -1.54 3.95
C VAL A 22 -2.02 -1.41 3.62
N ARG A 23 -2.38 -0.29 2.99
CA ARG A 23 -3.71 -0.05 2.40
C ARG A 23 -3.54 0.17 0.89
N SER A 24 -4.14 -0.67 0.06
CA SER A 24 -4.09 -0.51 -1.40
C SER A 24 -5.00 0.62 -1.85
N MET A 25 -4.41 1.77 -2.17
CA MET A 25 -5.15 2.96 -2.61
C MET A 25 -5.67 2.80 -4.04
N PHE A 26 -4.91 2.11 -4.90
CA PHE A 26 -5.38 1.65 -6.20
C PHE A 26 -4.56 0.45 -6.69
N SER A 27 -5.16 -0.29 -7.62
CA SER A 27 -4.50 -1.32 -8.41
C SER A 27 -5.04 -1.31 -9.85
N TYR A 28 -4.30 -1.89 -10.77
CA TYR A 28 -4.72 -2.04 -12.16
C TYR A 28 -6.05 -2.80 -12.33
N GLN A 29 -6.42 -3.67 -11.38
CA GLN A 29 -7.70 -4.40 -11.42
C GLN A 29 -8.91 -3.54 -11.05
N THR A 30 -8.73 -2.51 -10.23
CA THR A 30 -9.84 -1.70 -9.69
C THR A 30 -10.00 -0.36 -10.41
N HIS A 31 -8.90 0.27 -10.85
CA HIS A 31 -8.91 1.65 -11.39
C HIS A 31 -7.95 1.85 -12.59
N GLY A 32 -7.53 0.77 -13.27
CA GLY A 32 -6.37 0.77 -14.18
C GLY A 32 -6.41 1.77 -15.34
N GLN A 33 -7.56 2.02 -15.98
CA GLN A 33 -7.60 2.94 -17.13
C GLN A 33 -7.47 4.41 -16.76
N GLN A 34 -8.04 4.83 -15.62
CA GLN A 34 -8.02 6.24 -15.20
C GLN A 34 -6.66 6.66 -14.62
N LEU A 35 -5.86 5.68 -14.17
CA LEU A 35 -4.60 5.91 -13.49
C LEU A 35 -3.39 5.51 -14.33
N SER A 36 -3.56 5.16 -15.61
CA SER A 36 -2.43 4.85 -16.50
C SER A 36 -1.43 6.01 -16.54
N PRO A 37 -0.11 5.75 -16.43
CA PRO A 37 0.57 4.45 -16.46
C PRO A 37 0.83 3.81 -15.08
N PHE A 38 0.19 4.28 -14.01
CA PHE A 38 0.41 3.77 -12.67
C PHE A 38 -0.32 2.43 -12.44
N LEU A 39 0.39 1.45 -11.89
CA LEU A 39 -0.12 0.08 -11.72
C LEU A 39 -0.69 -0.20 -10.33
N LEU A 40 -0.04 0.30 -9.28
CA LEU A 40 -0.49 0.16 -7.91
C LEU A 40 0.05 1.29 -7.02
N LEU A 41 -0.63 1.51 -5.89
CA LEU A 41 -0.10 2.28 -4.76
C LEU A 41 -0.57 1.63 -3.46
N ASP A 42 0.39 1.14 -2.68
CA ASP A 42 0.17 0.67 -1.32
C ASP A 42 0.72 1.69 -0.33
N TYR A 43 -0.12 2.12 0.59
CA TYR A 43 0.27 3.04 1.66
C TYR A 43 0.51 2.28 2.95
N ALA A 44 1.78 2.21 3.39
CA ALA A 44 2.17 1.70 4.70
C ALA A 44 1.85 2.76 5.76
N GLY A 45 0.75 2.55 6.49
CA GLY A 45 0.37 3.42 7.60
C GLY A 45 1.34 3.27 8.78
N PRO A 46 1.29 4.20 9.76
CA PRO A 46 2.07 4.07 10.99
C PRO A 46 1.79 2.73 11.68
N TYR A 47 2.84 1.94 11.86
CA TYR A 47 2.80 0.68 12.61
C TYR A 47 4.04 0.59 13.50
N THR A 48 3.83 0.30 14.79
CA THR A 48 4.93 0.09 15.72
C THR A 48 5.35 -1.36 15.67
N PHE A 49 6.52 -1.62 15.08
CA PHE A 49 7.14 -2.95 15.12
C PHE A 49 7.85 -3.16 16.46
N PRO A 50 7.62 -4.30 17.15
CA PRO A 50 8.48 -4.68 18.26
C PRO A 50 9.90 -4.96 17.75
N ALA A 51 10.89 -4.84 18.63
CA ALA A 51 12.26 -5.23 18.29
C ALA A 51 12.29 -6.71 17.88
N GLY A 52 12.82 -6.99 16.69
CA GLY A 52 12.96 -8.36 16.20
C GLY A 52 13.93 -9.16 17.08
N SER A 53 13.58 -10.40 17.41
CA SER A 53 14.47 -11.34 18.10
C SER A 53 15.45 -12.06 17.16
N GLU A 54 15.41 -11.72 15.87
CA GLU A 54 16.16 -12.42 14.84
C GLU A 54 17.60 -11.90 14.78
N LYS A 55 18.54 -12.71 15.28
CA LYS A 55 19.98 -12.48 15.08
C LYS A 55 20.23 -12.46 13.57
N THR A 56 20.62 -11.32 13.02
CA THR A 56 21.04 -11.18 11.61
C THR A 56 21.99 -12.32 11.27
N ARG A 57 21.48 -13.33 10.54
CA ARG A 57 22.31 -14.37 9.93
C ARG A 57 22.98 -13.70 8.75
N ARG A 58 24.08 -12.98 9.02
CA ARG A 58 25.01 -12.53 7.98
C ARG A 58 25.57 -13.80 7.35
N ARG A 59 25.07 -14.15 6.17
CA ARG A 59 25.75 -15.07 5.26
C ARG A 59 26.87 -14.31 4.56
#